data_AF-A0A1G0FZT4-F1
#
_entry.id   AF-A0A1G0FZT4-F1
#
_cell.length_a   1.000
_cell.length_b   1.000
_cell.length_c   1.000
_cell.angle_alpha   90.00
_cell.angle_beta   90.00
_cell.angle_gamma   90.00
#
_symmetry.space_group_name_H-M   'P 1'
#
loop_
_entity.id
_entity.type
_entity.pdbx_description
1 polymer ?
#
loop_
_entity_poly.entity_id
_entity_poly.type
_entity_poly.pdbx_seq_one_letter_code
_entity_poly.pdbx_strand_id
1 'polypeptide(L)'
;MKDLLLKLTRKQKQVLFNDLNYLNLKEIKAFCKKHHLPIVIHIEIAKDHYIKTTEIDRKGVLLARIKQYLLAQIIQSPTIFNSKVISFTLLPKNIHEKNKVLYGQYKNKNPLILKLMKKLTNNQFTYGAISQEVIRKFWAKGIAPTYQSFAKAWLKAKIFHDKPNAEWAYLTDKSKGLVYSDWKKLRVQKAKSVLVILNTIKSKFKIS
;
A
#
# COMPACT_ATOMS: atom_id res chain seq x y z
N MET A 1 24.75 13.21 -1.95
CA MET A 1 23.46 12.46 -1.97
C MET A 1 22.26 13.30 -2.41
N LYS A 2 22.11 14.57 -1.95
CA LYS A 2 21.26 15.60 -2.61
C LYS A 2 21.53 15.75 -4.12
N ASP A 3 22.76 15.42 -4.52
CA ASP A 3 23.36 15.75 -5.80
C ASP A 3 22.74 15.09 -7.06
N LEU A 4 22.32 13.81 -7.02
CA LEU A 4 21.87 13.13 -8.25
C LEU A 4 20.46 13.54 -8.70
N LEU A 5 19.53 13.69 -7.77
CA LEU A 5 18.19 14.19 -8.10
C LEU A 5 18.21 15.69 -8.41
N LEU A 6 19.11 16.47 -7.82
CA LEU A 6 19.29 17.88 -8.21
C LEU A 6 19.79 18.01 -9.66
N LYS A 7 20.62 17.07 -10.12
CA LYS A 7 21.11 16.98 -11.52
C LYS A 7 20.05 16.58 -12.54
N LEU A 8 18.93 15.97 -12.11
CA LEU A 8 17.83 15.65 -13.02
C LEU A 8 16.96 16.87 -13.31
N THR A 9 16.68 17.10 -14.59
CA THR A 9 15.70 18.07 -15.05
C THR A 9 14.30 17.73 -14.52
N ARG A 10 13.40 18.73 -14.49
CA ARG A 10 12.01 18.53 -14.08
C ARG A 10 11.32 17.41 -14.88
N LYS A 11 11.58 17.33 -16.19
CA LYS A 11 11.04 16.29 -17.07
C LYS A 11 11.57 14.90 -16.69
N GLN A 12 12.87 14.77 -16.44
CA GLN A 12 13.48 13.50 -16.00
C GLN A 12 12.96 13.04 -14.64
N LYS A 13 12.77 13.95 -13.68
CA LYS A 13 12.15 13.64 -12.38
C LYS A 13 10.73 13.10 -12.55
N GLN A 14 9.94 13.74 -13.41
CA GLN A 14 8.58 13.29 -13.68
C GLN A 14 8.55 11.90 -14.31
N VAL A 15 9.43 11.65 -15.29
CA VAL A 15 9.57 10.32 -15.92
C VAL A 15 9.98 9.28 -14.89
N LEU A 16 10.98 9.55 -14.05
CA LEU A 16 11.41 8.65 -12.98
C LEU A 16 10.24 8.30 -12.04
N PHE A 17 9.47 9.29 -11.59
CA PHE A 17 8.36 9.05 -10.65
C PHE A 17 7.16 8.34 -11.27
N ASN A 18 6.93 8.53 -12.57
CA ASN A 18 5.95 7.76 -13.31
C ASN A 18 6.44 6.31 -13.49
N ASP A 19 7.70 6.14 -13.88
CA ASP A 19 8.28 4.83 -14.19
C ASP A 19 8.50 3.98 -12.93
N LEU A 20 8.63 4.58 -11.73
CA LEU A 20 8.60 3.87 -10.44
C LEU A 20 7.39 2.93 -10.30
N ASN A 21 6.25 3.27 -10.92
CA ASN A 21 5.05 2.43 -10.89
C ASN A 21 5.23 1.09 -11.62
N TYR A 22 6.23 0.96 -12.50
CA TYR A 22 6.52 -0.29 -13.22
C TYR A 22 7.37 -1.27 -12.41
N LEU A 23 7.95 -0.84 -11.29
CA LEU A 23 8.67 -1.74 -10.40
C LEU A 23 7.74 -2.78 -9.81
N ASN A 24 8.20 -4.02 -9.71
CA ASN A 24 7.50 -5.08 -8.97
C ASN A 24 7.84 -5.01 -7.48
N LEU A 25 7.11 -5.78 -6.67
CA LEU A 25 7.32 -5.79 -5.21
C LEU A 25 8.72 -6.29 -4.79
N LYS A 26 9.36 -7.18 -5.56
CA LYS A 26 10.71 -7.68 -5.24
C LYS A 26 11.74 -6.56 -5.40
N GLU A 27 11.66 -5.81 -6.50
CA GLU A 27 12.54 -4.67 -6.80
C GLU A 27 12.35 -3.54 -5.77
N ILE A 28 11.09 -3.21 -5.46
CA ILE A 28 10.76 -2.21 -4.44
C ILE A 28 11.35 -2.61 -3.08
N LYS A 29 11.15 -3.87 -2.66
CA LYS A 29 11.70 -4.38 -1.40
C LYS A 29 13.22 -4.33 -1.37
N ALA A 30 13.89 -4.69 -2.47
CA ALA A 30 15.34 -4.67 -2.54
C ALA A 30 15.88 -3.24 -2.32
N PHE A 31 15.27 -2.25 -2.98
CA PHE A 31 15.63 -0.85 -2.77
C PHE A 31 15.36 -0.40 -1.33
N CYS A 32 14.16 -0.66 -0.79
CA CYS A 32 13.84 -0.30 0.58
C CYS A 32 14.80 -0.92 1.60
N LYS A 33 15.16 -2.21 1.44
CA LYS A 33 16.13 -2.89 2.32
C LYS A 33 17.51 -2.24 2.27
N LYS A 34 18.02 -1.97 1.06
CA LYS A 34 19.34 -1.31 0.86
C LYS A 34 19.42 0.06 1.55
N HIS A 35 18.30 0.77 1.64
CA HIS A 35 18.21 2.13 2.18
C HIS A 35 17.53 2.20 3.56
N HIS A 36 17.34 1.06 4.23
CA HIS A 36 16.69 0.97 5.55
C HIS A 36 15.31 1.64 5.62
N LEU A 37 14.57 1.64 4.51
CA LEU A 37 13.19 2.12 4.48
C LEU A 37 12.27 1.03 5.07
N PRO A 38 11.37 1.37 6.00
CA PRO A 38 10.45 0.39 6.57
C PRO A 38 9.54 -0.22 5.50
N ILE A 39 9.42 -1.55 5.52
CA ILE A 39 8.60 -2.33 4.56
C ILE A 39 7.46 -3.10 5.21
N VAL A 40 7.55 -3.37 6.52
CA VAL A 40 6.56 -4.15 7.26
C VAL A 40 5.67 -3.24 8.07
N ILE A 41 4.44 -3.68 8.27
CA ILE A 41 3.50 -3.04 9.19
C ILE A 41 3.90 -3.43 10.62
N HIS A 42 3.89 -2.44 11.51
CA HIS A 42 4.07 -2.64 12.93
C HIS A 42 2.72 -2.55 13.63
N ILE A 43 2.60 -3.25 14.75
CA ILE A 43 1.43 -3.18 15.60
C ILE A 43 1.83 -2.81 17.02
N GLU A 44 1.05 -1.95 17.65
CA GLU A 44 1.18 -1.61 19.06
C GLU A 44 0.49 -2.66 19.92
N ILE A 45 1.26 -3.38 20.74
CA ILE A 45 0.73 -4.41 21.64
C ILE A 45 0.53 -3.90 23.08
N ALA A 46 1.29 -2.88 23.46
CA ALA A 46 1.12 -2.10 24.69
C ALA A 46 1.56 -0.67 24.39
N LYS A 47 1.21 0.28 25.26
CA LYS A 47 1.54 1.71 25.08
C LYS A 47 3.04 1.86 24.77
N ASP A 48 3.35 2.48 23.63
CA ASP A 48 4.71 2.71 23.12
C ASP A 48 5.55 1.43 22.88
N HIS A 49 4.92 0.25 22.85
CA HIS A 49 5.57 -1.03 22.57
C HIS A 49 5.04 -1.64 21.26
N TYR A 50 5.93 -1.75 20.29
CA TYR A 50 5.60 -2.15 18.92
C TYR A 50 6.29 -3.44 18.50
N ILE A 51 5.55 -4.33 17.84
CA ILE A 51 6.12 -5.52 17.21
C ILE A 51 5.97 -5.47 15.69
N LYS A 52 6.93 -6.06 14.98
CA LYS A 52 6.90 -6.23 13.53
C LYS A 52 5.92 -7.35 13.18
N THR A 53 5.06 -7.12 12.20
CA THR A 53 4.23 -8.18 11.61
C THR A 53 4.95 -8.85 10.44
N THR A 54 4.40 -9.96 9.96
CA THR A 54 4.78 -10.57 8.68
C THR A 54 4.16 -9.83 7.48
N GLU A 55 3.25 -8.90 7.73
CA GLU A 55 2.56 -8.16 6.68
C GLU A 55 3.40 -7.01 6.14
N ILE A 56 3.45 -6.97 4.82
CA ILE A 56 4.21 -5.97 4.08
C ILE A 56 3.25 -4.86 3.65
N ASP A 57 3.74 -3.63 3.74
CA ASP A 57 3.02 -2.48 3.23
C ASP A 57 2.67 -2.65 1.75
N ARG A 58 1.50 -2.11 1.36
CA ARG A 58 1.03 -2.20 -0.02
C ARG A 58 1.98 -1.44 -0.95
N LYS A 59 2.06 -1.87 -2.21
CA LYS A 59 2.93 -1.27 -3.24
C LYS A 59 2.86 0.26 -3.25
N GLY A 60 1.67 0.85 -3.23
CA GLY A 60 1.49 2.30 -3.21
C GLY A 60 2.14 3.00 -2.01
N VAL A 61 2.07 2.39 -0.82
CA VAL A 61 2.72 2.92 0.40
C VAL A 61 4.24 2.86 0.28
N LEU A 62 4.77 1.73 -0.19
CA LEU A 62 6.22 1.59 -0.40
C LEU A 62 6.75 2.57 -1.46
N LEU A 63 6.02 2.75 -2.57
CA LEU A 63 6.38 3.72 -3.60
C LEU A 63 6.31 5.16 -3.08
N ALA A 64 5.33 5.50 -2.24
CA ALA A 64 5.26 6.81 -1.60
C ALA A 64 6.47 7.05 -0.69
N ARG A 65 6.86 6.05 0.12
CA ARG A 65 8.09 6.10 0.95
C ARG A 65 9.33 6.32 0.09
N ILE A 66 9.48 5.57 -1.01
CA ILE A 66 10.60 5.75 -1.95
C ILE A 66 10.60 7.18 -2.50
N LYS A 67 9.46 7.70 -2.99
CA LYS A 67 9.36 9.06 -3.53
C LYS A 67 9.77 10.11 -2.49
N GLN A 68 9.32 9.98 -1.24
CA GLN A 68 9.68 10.89 -0.15
C GLN A 68 11.18 10.80 0.20
N TYR A 69 11.73 9.59 0.25
CA TYR A 69 13.16 9.40 0.44
C TYR A 69 13.97 10.04 -0.69
N LEU A 70 13.55 9.86 -1.94
CA LEU A 70 14.20 10.49 -3.09
C LEU A 70 14.15 12.02 -2.97
N LEU A 71 12.96 12.61 -2.79
CA LEU A 71 12.75 14.05 -2.77
C LEU A 71 13.42 14.76 -1.58
N ALA A 72 13.17 14.25 -0.37
CA ALA A 72 13.48 14.96 0.86
C ALA A 72 14.58 14.27 1.68
N GLN A 73 15.03 13.07 1.29
CA GLN A 73 15.95 12.25 2.07
C GLN A 73 15.39 11.90 3.46
N ILE A 74 14.07 11.86 3.58
CA ILE A 74 13.34 11.53 4.82
C ILE A 74 13.02 10.05 4.80
N ILE A 75 13.37 9.36 5.89
CA ILE A 75 12.90 7.99 6.15
C ILE A 75 11.65 8.10 6.98
N GLN A 76 10.51 7.78 6.37
CA GLN A 76 9.23 7.78 7.06
C GLN A 76 9.17 6.61 8.05
N SER A 77 8.58 6.84 9.23
CA SER A 77 8.28 5.80 10.23
C SER A 77 7.46 4.66 9.62
N PRO A 78 7.59 3.42 10.13
CA PRO A 78 6.77 2.28 9.69
C PRO A 78 5.27 2.60 9.80
N THR A 79 4.46 1.90 9.00
CA THR A 79 3.01 1.96 9.16
C THR A 79 2.68 1.26 10.46
N ILE A 80 2.03 1.98 11.38
CA ILE A 80 1.70 1.48 12.71
C ILE A 80 0.18 1.36 12.82
N PHE A 81 -0.30 0.19 13.22
CA PHE A 81 -1.66 0.04 13.73
C PHE A 81 -1.59 0.12 15.25
N ASN A 82 -2.35 1.03 15.83
CA ASN A 82 -2.38 1.22 17.27
C ASN A 82 -3.30 0.20 17.95
N SER A 83 -3.16 0.08 19.27
CA SER A 83 -3.94 -0.84 20.10
C SER A 83 -5.46 -0.67 19.95
N LYS A 84 -5.94 0.54 19.62
CA LYS A 84 -7.37 0.85 19.43
C LYS A 84 -8.00 0.17 18.21
N VAL A 85 -7.19 -0.28 17.25
CA VAL A 85 -7.66 -0.90 16.01
C VAL A 85 -7.32 -2.38 15.89
N ILE A 86 -6.72 -2.97 16.92
CA ILE A 86 -6.23 -4.35 16.91
C ILE A 86 -7.07 -5.20 17.85
N SER A 87 -7.38 -6.43 17.41
CA SER A 87 -7.82 -7.51 18.26
C SER A 87 -7.48 -8.85 17.62
N PHE A 88 -6.85 -9.73 18.40
CA PHE A 88 -6.57 -11.11 18.01
C PHE A 88 -7.55 -12.11 18.64
N THR A 89 -8.55 -11.64 19.37
CA THR A 89 -9.61 -12.50 19.90
C THR A 89 -10.49 -13.02 18.76
N LEU A 90 -11.15 -14.15 18.98
CA LEU A 90 -12.06 -14.72 18.00
C LEU A 90 -13.17 -13.73 17.63
N LEU A 91 -13.54 -13.73 16.35
CA LEU A 91 -14.67 -12.94 15.87
C LEU A 91 -15.95 -13.44 16.57
N PRO A 92 -16.79 -12.55 17.13
CA PRO A 92 -18.07 -12.94 17.71
C PRO A 92 -18.92 -13.72 16.69
N LYS A 93 -19.67 -14.72 17.15
CA LYS A 93 -20.60 -15.48 16.30
C LYS A 93 -21.67 -14.58 15.67
N ASN A 94 -22.11 -13.57 16.42
CA ASN A 94 -23.12 -12.61 16.01
C ASN A 94 -22.46 -11.26 15.71
N ILE A 95 -22.09 -11.06 14.44
CA ILE A 95 -21.64 -9.76 13.95
C ILE A 95 -22.80 -8.95 13.37
N HIS A 96 -22.77 -7.64 13.60
CA HIS A 96 -23.75 -6.67 13.14
C HIS A 96 -23.05 -5.36 12.75
N GLU A 97 -23.80 -4.45 12.15
CA GLU A 97 -23.27 -3.27 11.45
C GLU A 97 -22.52 -2.27 12.35
N LYS A 98 -22.81 -2.27 13.65
CA LYS A 98 -22.16 -1.40 14.65
C LYS A 98 -20.87 -2.01 15.21
N ASN A 99 -20.59 -3.30 15.00
CA ASN A 99 -19.32 -3.87 15.44
C ASN A 99 -18.16 -3.25 14.66
N LYS A 100 -17.03 -3.07 15.36
CA LYS A 100 -15.80 -2.52 14.79
C LYS A 100 -15.10 -3.56 13.92
N VAL A 101 -14.50 -3.11 12.83
CA VAL A 101 -13.62 -3.90 11.97
C VAL A 101 -12.20 -3.75 12.50
N LEU A 102 -11.74 -4.73 13.26
CA LEU A 102 -10.43 -4.73 13.91
C LEU A 102 -9.41 -5.55 13.11
N TYR A 103 -8.16 -5.07 13.11
CA TYR A 103 -7.01 -5.80 12.62
C TYR A 103 -6.80 -7.06 13.47
N GLY A 104 -6.56 -8.21 12.84
CA GLY A 104 -6.46 -9.52 13.49
C GLY A 104 -7.77 -10.33 13.45
N GLN A 105 -8.92 -9.67 13.61
CA GLN A 105 -10.25 -10.27 13.45
C GLN A 105 -10.73 -10.28 12.00
N TYR A 106 -10.49 -9.20 11.25
CA TYR A 106 -10.88 -9.11 9.84
C TYR A 106 -9.97 -10.01 8.98
N LYS A 107 -10.47 -11.20 8.66
CA LYS A 107 -9.81 -12.18 7.80
C LYS A 107 -10.54 -12.27 6.45
N ASN A 108 -9.78 -12.21 5.37
CA ASN A 108 -10.30 -12.48 4.03
C ASN A 108 -10.99 -13.85 4.03
N LYS A 109 -12.12 -13.95 3.32
CA LYS A 109 -12.92 -15.18 3.19
C LYS A 109 -13.72 -15.61 4.42
N ASN A 110 -13.77 -14.83 5.51
CA ASN A 110 -14.72 -15.13 6.58
C ASN A 110 -16.17 -15.00 6.04
N PRO A 111 -17.00 -16.07 6.11
CA PRO A 111 -18.33 -16.06 5.51
C PRO A 111 -19.32 -15.16 6.24
N LEU A 112 -19.19 -15.01 7.56
CA LEU A 112 -20.03 -14.12 8.36
C LEU A 112 -19.80 -12.67 7.94
N ILE A 113 -18.53 -12.25 7.90
CA ILE A 113 -18.13 -10.91 7.45
C ILE A 113 -18.61 -10.66 6.02
N LEU A 114 -18.44 -11.64 5.12
CA LEU A 114 -18.86 -11.51 3.72
C LEU A 114 -20.37 -11.31 3.61
N LYS A 115 -21.15 -12.11 4.34
CA LYS A 115 -22.62 -12.03 4.36
C LYS A 115 -23.08 -10.65 4.87
N LEU A 116 -22.52 -10.18 5.99
CA LEU A 116 -22.84 -8.88 6.55
C LEU A 116 -22.48 -7.75 5.57
N MET A 117 -21.27 -7.77 5.01
CA MET A 117 -20.82 -6.73 4.09
C MET A 117 -21.62 -6.72 2.79
N LYS A 118 -22.00 -7.88 2.25
CA LYS A 118 -22.93 -7.97 1.11
C LYS A 118 -24.29 -7.35 1.45
N LYS A 119 -24.87 -7.68 2.61
CA LYS A 119 -26.12 -7.04 3.08
C LYS A 119 -25.98 -5.51 3.13
N LEU A 120 -24.88 -4.99 3.68
CA LEU A 120 -24.65 -3.55 3.84
C LEU A 120 -24.33 -2.81 2.53
N THR A 121 -24.09 -3.54 1.45
CA THR A 121 -23.66 -2.99 0.14
C THR A 121 -24.56 -3.45 -1.01
N ASN A 122 -25.76 -3.94 -0.72
CA ASN A 122 -26.70 -4.46 -1.73
C ASN A 122 -26.03 -5.51 -2.64
N ASN A 123 -25.40 -6.51 -2.02
CA ASN A 123 -24.66 -7.62 -2.64
C ASN A 123 -23.42 -7.25 -3.47
N GLN A 124 -23.00 -5.99 -3.47
CA GLN A 124 -21.86 -5.56 -4.27
C GLN A 124 -20.50 -5.90 -3.68
N PHE A 125 -20.40 -6.02 -2.34
CA PHE A 125 -19.12 -6.20 -1.67
C PHE A 125 -18.39 -7.48 -2.10
N THR A 126 -17.10 -7.31 -2.38
CA THR A 126 -16.15 -8.40 -2.61
C THR A 126 -14.86 -8.18 -1.83
N TYR A 127 -14.24 -9.28 -1.39
CA TYR A 127 -12.86 -9.23 -0.93
C TYR A 127 -11.94 -8.93 -2.12
N GLY A 128 -11.00 -8.02 -1.94
CA GLY A 128 -10.08 -7.62 -2.99
C GLY A 128 -9.18 -6.46 -2.59
N ALA A 129 -8.50 -5.89 -3.59
CA ALA A 129 -7.57 -4.79 -3.37
C ALA A 129 -8.25 -3.57 -2.75
N ILE A 130 -9.47 -3.22 -3.17
CA ILE A 130 -10.22 -2.07 -2.67
C ILE A 130 -10.61 -2.24 -1.19
N SER A 131 -11.12 -3.40 -0.80
CA SER A 131 -11.48 -3.63 0.61
C SER A 131 -10.26 -3.62 1.52
N GLN A 132 -9.15 -4.21 1.09
CA GLN A 132 -7.86 -4.13 1.79
C GLN A 132 -7.30 -2.71 1.84
N GLU A 133 -7.47 -1.93 0.76
CA GLU A 133 -7.05 -0.53 0.71
C GLU A 133 -7.79 0.32 1.73
N VAL A 134 -9.12 0.27 1.68
CA VAL A 134 -9.98 1.10 2.50
C VAL A 134 -9.77 0.79 3.98
N ILE A 135 -9.76 -0.50 4.35
CA ILE A 135 -9.66 -0.85 5.76
C ILE A 135 -8.29 -0.51 6.36
N ARG A 136 -7.20 -0.75 5.62
CA ARG A 136 -5.85 -0.40 6.08
C ARG A 136 -5.66 1.11 6.20
N LYS A 137 -6.32 1.92 5.36
CA LYS A 137 -6.31 3.38 5.51
C LYS A 137 -6.96 3.84 6.82
N PHE A 138 -8.03 3.17 7.28
CA PHE A 138 -8.61 3.45 8.59
C PHE A 138 -7.66 3.07 9.72
N TRP A 139 -7.13 1.84 9.68
CA TRP A 139 -6.22 1.35 10.73
C TRP A 139 -4.93 2.15 10.84
N ALA A 140 -4.34 2.56 9.72
CA ALA A 140 -3.15 3.43 9.71
C ALA A 140 -3.42 4.83 10.30
N LYS A 141 -4.69 5.27 10.37
CA LYS A 141 -5.10 6.50 11.06
C LYS A 141 -5.50 6.26 12.51
N GLY A 142 -5.38 5.03 13.02
CA GLY A 142 -5.83 4.67 14.35
C GLY A 142 -7.35 4.62 14.52
N ILE A 143 -8.09 4.47 13.42
CA ILE A 143 -9.55 4.39 13.42
C ILE A 143 -9.98 2.95 13.20
N ALA A 144 -10.82 2.44 14.09
CA ALA A 144 -11.52 1.17 13.93
C ALA A 144 -12.95 1.44 13.43
N PRO A 145 -13.20 1.38 12.11
CA PRO A 145 -14.50 1.72 11.56
C PRO A 145 -15.52 0.65 11.98
N THR A 146 -16.79 1.03 12.13
CA THR A 146 -17.87 0.03 12.17
C THR A 146 -18.04 -0.64 10.81
N TYR A 147 -18.60 -1.84 10.73
CA TYR A 147 -18.93 -2.48 9.45
C TYR A 147 -19.80 -1.58 8.56
N GLN A 148 -20.73 -0.80 9.14
CA GLN A 148 -21.54 0.17 8.41
C GLN A 148 -20.68 1.27 7.77
N SER A 149 -19.77 1.89 8.54
CA SER A 149 -18.89 2.94 8.03
C SER A 149 -17.89 2.41 7.00
N PHE A 150 -17.40 1.18 7.20
CA PHE A 150 -16.54 0.49 6.26
C PHE A 150 -17.26 0.20 4.94
N ALA A 151 -18.49 -0.29 4.98
CA ALA A 151 -19.31 -0.53 3.79
C ALA A 151 -19.54 0.76 2.97
N LYS A 152 -19.87 1.88 3.63
CA LYS A 152 -20.01 3.19 2.99
C LYS A 152 -18.70 3.65 2.34
N ALA A 153 -17.58 3.53 3.06
CA ALA A 153 -16.27 3.90 2.54
C ALA A 153 -15.84 3.00 1.37
N TRP A 154 -16.20 1.72 1.41
CA TRP A 154 -15.93 0.76 0.33
C TRP A 154 -16.75 1.07 -0.92
N LEU A 155 -18.04 1.35 -0.80
CA LEU A 155 -18.89 1.77 -1.93
C LEU A 155 -18.35 3.04 -2.57
N LYS A 156 -18.01 4.04 -1.74
CA LYS A 156 -17.36 5.27 -2.21
C LYS A 156 -16.08 4.94 -2.98
N ALA A 157 -15.18 4.17 -2.36
CA ALA A 157 -13.92 3.79 -3.00
C ALA A 157 -14.13 3.02 -4.31
N LYS A 158 -15.11 2.12 -4.39
CA LYS A 158 -15.44 1.38 -5.61
C LYS A 158 -15.74 2.33 -6.77
N ILE A 159 -16.59 3.34 -6.55
CA ILE A 159 -16.92 4.35 -7.57
C ILE A 159 -15.68 5.16 -7.97
N PHE A 160 -14.88 5.62 -7.00
CA PHE A 160 -13.65 6.37 -7.31
C PHE A 160 -12.54 5.51 -7.95
N HIS A 161 -12.59 4.19 -7.79
CA HIS A 161 -11.65 3.24 -8.38
C HIS A 161 -12.03 2.81 -9.81
N ASP A 162 -12.97 3.49 -10.48
CA ASP A 162 -13.21 3.32 -11.92
C ASP A 162 -11.95 3.58 -12.77
N LYS A 163 -10.92 4.23 -12.20
CA LYS A 163 -9.57 4.30 -12.76
C LYS A 163 -8.58 3.49 -11.92
N PRO A 164 -7.73 2.66 -12.54
CA PRO A 164 -6.73 1.89 -11.82
C PRO A 164 -5.70 2.80 -11.16
N ASN A 165 -5.33 2.47 -9.92
CA ASN A 165 -4.29 3.20 -9.21
C ASN A 165 -3.01 3.26 -10.05
N ALA A 166 -2.28 4.38 -10.00
CA ALA A 166 -1.10 4.58 -10.84
C ALA A 166 -0.01 3.51 -10.63
N GLU A 167 0.09 2.92 -9.43
CA GLU A 167 1.02 1.81 -9.16
C GLU A 167 0.65 0.48 -9.84
N TRP A 168 -0.56 0.38 -10.39
CA TRP A 168 -1.01 -0.72 -11.24
C TRP A 168 -0.71 -0.41 -12.70
N ALA A 169 0.57 -0.19 -13.02
CA ALA A 169 1.02 0.28 -14.34
C ALA A 169 0.34 -0.44 -15.52
N TYR A 170 0.16 -1.77 -15.44
CA TYR A 170 -0.56 -2.53 -16.47
C TYR A 170 -2.01 -2.07 -16.66
N LEU A 171 -2.77 -1.96 -15.57
CA LEU A 171 -4.16 -1.55 -15.63
C LEU A 171 -4.26 -0.09 -16.06
N THR A 172 -3.36 0.78 -15.60
CA THR A 172 -3.27 2.17 -16.05
C THR A 172 -3.02 2.28 -17.55
N ASP A 173 -2.05 1.54 -18.08
CA ASP A 173 -1.77 1.50 -19.52
C ASP A 173 -2.96 0.93 -20.29
N LYS A 174 -3.61 -0.11 -19.74
CA LYS A 174 -4.82 -0.68 -20.32
C LYS A 174 -5.98 0.29 -20.40
N SER A 175 -6.25 1.04 -19.33
CA SER A 175 -7.30 2.07 -19.32
C SER A 175 -7.05 3.23 -20.28
N LYS A 176 -5.80 3.41 -20.72
CA LYS A 176 -5.40 4.45 -21.69
C LYS A 176 -5.33 3.93 -23.13
N GLY A 177 -5.71 2.67 -23.38
CA GLY A 177 -5.55 2.04 -24.70
C GLY A 177 -4.10 1.74 -25.08
N LEU A 178 -3.16 1.76 -24.12
CA LEU A 178 -1.73 1.57 -24.33
C LEU A 178 -1.28 0.11 -24.11
N VAL A 179 -2.18 -0.88 -24.27
CA VAL A 179 -1.79 -2.29 -24.15
C VAL A 179 -1.12 -2.74 -25.43
N TYR A 180 0.20 -2.71 -25.43
CA TYR A 180 1.01 -3.36 -26.45
C TYR A 180 0.99 -4.88 -26.25
N SER A 181 1.08 -5.64 -27.35
CA SER A 181 1.29 -7.11 -27.34
C SER A 181 2.46 -7.51 -26.42
N ASP A 182 3.46 -6.64 -26.28
CA ASP A 182 4.66 -6.84 -25.48
C ASP A 182 4.73 -6.02 -24.16
N TRP A 183 3.61 -5.77 -23.49
CA TRP A 183 3.61 -4.97 -22.24
C TRP A 183 4.63 -5.45 -21.19
N LYS A 184 4.87 -6.76 -21.11
CA LYS A 184 5.90 -7.33 -20.20
C LYS A 184 7.30 -6.80 -20.53
N LYS A 185 7.64 -6.67 -21.82
CA LYS A 185 8.92 -6.11 -22.30
C LYS A 185 9.03 -4.64 -21.93
N LEU A 186 7.95 -3.86 -22.16
CA LEU A 186 7.88 -2.46 -21.74
C LEU A 186 8.11 -2.30 -20.23
N ARG A 187 7.43 -3.10 -19.40
CA ARG A 187 7.60 -3.07 -17.95
C ARG A 187 9.05 -3.34 -17.55
N VAL A 188 9.70 -4.34 -18.14
CA VAL A 188 11.11 -4.67 -17.86
C VAL A 188 12.03 -3.52 -18.27
N GLN A 189 11.83 -2.93 -19.45
CA GLN A 189 12.61 -1.78 -19.91
C GLN A 189 12.47 -0.59 -18.95
N LYS A 190 11.23 -0.23 -18.59
CA LYS A 190 10.91 0.84 -17.65
C LYS A 190 11.53 0.61 -16.28
N ALA A 191 11.38 -0.60 -15.74
CA ALA A 191 11.97 -0.99 -14.46
C ALA A 191 13.51 -0.91 -14.50
N LYS A 192 14.15 -1.39 -15.58
CA LYS A 192 15.62 -1.32 -15.74
C LYS A 192 16.12 0.12 -15.72
N SER A 193 15.48 1.01 -16.46
CA SER A 193 15.84 2.44 -16.48
C SER A 193 15.74 3.09 -15.09
N VAL A 194 14.68 2.76 -14.34
CA VAL A 194 14.52 3.23 -12.96
C VAL A 194 15.60 2.67 -12.05
N LEU A 195 15.88 1.36 -12.13
CA LEU A 195 16.86 0.70 -11.28
C LEU A 195 18.28 1.20 -11.52
N VAL A 196 18.65 1.56 -12.76
CA VAL A 196 19.94 2.22 -13.05
C VAL A 196 20.09 3.47 -12.20
N ILE A 197 19.08 4.36 -12.20
CA ILE A 197 19.10 5.58 -11.39
C ILE A 197 19.13 5.24 -9.90
N LEU A 198 18.23 4.37 -9.43
CA LEU A 198 18.13 4.01 -8.02
C LEU A 198 19.42 3.36 -7.48
N ASN A 199 20.13 2.57 -8.28
CA ASN A 199 21.33 1.88 -7.86
C ASN A 199 22.53 2.81 -7.62
N THR A 200 22.57 3.96 -8.30
CA THR A 200 23.60 4.99 -8.07
C THR A 200 23.41 5.72 -6.73
N ILE A 201 22.25 5.58 -6.10
CA ILE A 201 21.98 6.17 -4.78
C ILE A 201 22.71 5.33 -3.73
N LYS A 202 23.66 5.95 -3.02
CA LYS A 202 24.37 5.34 -1.89
C LYS A 202 23.45 5.29 -0.67
N SER A 203 23.59 4.26 0.17
CA SER A 203 22.95 4.26 1.50
C SER A 203 23.65 5.30 2.39
N LYS A 204 22.89 6.03 3.22
CA LYS A 204 23.45 6.90 4.26
C LYS A 204 23.95 6.12 5.48
N PHE A 205 23.47 4.90 5.66
CA PHE A 205 23.87 4.06 6.78
C PHE A 205 25.07 3.24 6.31
N LYS A 206 26.26 3.60 6.81
CA LYS A 206 27.37 2.65 6.87
C LYS A 206 26.93 1.57 7.84
N ILE A 207 26.92 0.33 7.39
CA ILE A 207 26.86 -0.82 8.28
C ILE A 207 28.15 -0.75 9.08
N SER A 208 28.04 -0.40 10.36
CA SER A 208 29.05 -0.70 11.37
C SER A 208 28.95 -2.18 11.71
#